data_AF-A0A5K1E3U1-F1
#
_entry.id   AF-A0A5K1E3U1-F1
#
_cell.length_a   1.000
_cell.length_b   1.000
_cell.length_c   1.000
_cell.angle_alpha   90.00
_cell.angle_beta   90.00
_cell.angle_gamma   90.00
#
_symmetry.space_group_name_H-M   'P 1'
#
loop_
_entity.id
_entity.type
_entity.pdbx_description
1 polymer ?
#
loop_
_entity_poly.entity_id
_entity_poly.type
_entity_poly.pdbx_seq_one_letter_code
_entity_poly.pdbx_strand_id
1 'polypeptide(L)'
;LMDERLQNASINGNVAGLAELMKEEEGRALLGQVTPGLCNTCLHICASYGHTHFAAEVLRLRPKLASVRNKQTETPLHIACREGKAQTARLLLESNPSLACSALVAAGDEKGANAMMLAARHGHVEVLKLLLSDRWLPLFRVEGSLVPSLLEAASRGHS
;
A
#
# COMPACT_ATOMS: atom_id res chain seq x y z
N LEU A 1 15.17 -9.39 -11.74
CA LEU A 1 15.59 -9.02 -10.37
C LEU A 1 15.47 -7.50 -10.24
N MET A 2 15.17 -6.96 -9.05
CA MET A 2 15.14 -5.51 -8.84
C MET A 2 16.54 -4.92 -8.82
N ASP A 3 16.73 -3.81 -9.53
CA ASP A 3 17.93 -3.00 -9.54
C ASP A 3 18.22 -2.49 -8.12
N GLU A 4 19.47 -2.61 -7.70
CA GLU A 4 19.90 -2.30 -6.34
C GLU A 4 19.75 -0.81 -6.02
N ARG A 5 19.99 0.07 -7.00
CA ARG A 5 19.86 1.52 -6.84
C ARG A 5 18.39 1.88 -6.64
N LEU A 6 17.49 1.28 -7.42
CA LEU A 6 16.05 1.47 -7.23
C LEU A 6 15.58 0.92 -5.88
N GLN A 7 16.08 -0.26 -5.48
CA GLN A 7 15.73 -0.86 -4.19
C GLN A 7 16.18 0.04 -3.03
N ASN A 8 17.43 0.48 -3.03
CA ASN A 8 17.97 1.39 -2.02
C ASN A 8 17.23 2.74 -2.00
N ALA A 9 16.89 3.29 -3.17
CA ALA A 9 16.08 4.51 -3.24
C ALA A 9 14.68 4.31 -2.64
N SER A 10 14.06 3.15 -2.87
CA SER A 10 12.75 2.80 -2.34
C SER A 10 12.75 2.60 -0.82
N ILE A 11 13.79 1.98 -0.27
CA ILE A 11 13.96 1.74 1.17
C ILE A 11 14.20 3.06 1.92
N ASN A 12 15.00 3.96 1.34
CA ASN A 12 15.37 5.24 1.96
C ASN A 12 14.44 6.40 1.60
N GLY A 13 13.47 6.19 0.71
CA GLY A 13 12.59 7.26 0.23
C GLY A 13 13.33 8.32 -0.59
N ASN A 14 14.45 7.97 -1.22
CA ASN A 14 15.31 8.91 -1.93
C ASN A 14 14.69 9.34 -3.27
N VAL A 15 13.93 10.44 -3.24
CA VAL A 15 13.28 11.01 -4.43
C VAL A 15 14.30 11.55 -5.43
N ALA A 16 15.41 12.12 -4.97
CA ALA A 16 16.46 12.63 -5.86
C ALA A 16 17.13 11.47 -6.62
N GLY A 17 17.47 10.40 -5.91
CA GLY A 17 18.02 9.18 -6.51
C GLY A 17 17.06 8.54 -7.51
N LEU A 18 15.75 8.53 -7.20
CA LEU A 18 14.73 8.11 -8.17
C LEU A 18 14.74 9.01 -9.41
N ALA A 19 14.76 10.33 -9.24
CA ALA A 19 14.76 11.28 -10.35
C ALA A 19 16.00 11.12 -11.25
N GLU A 20 17.18 10.89 -10.68
CA GLU A 20 18.40 10.59 -11.46
C GLU A 20 18.25 9.28 -12.25
N LEU A 21 17.75 8.21 -11.63
CA LEU A 21 17.48 6.95 -12.34
C LEU A 21 16.48 7.14 -13.49
N MET A 22 15.50 8.04 -13.35
CA MET A 22 14.51 8.31 -14.40
C MET A 22 15.06 9.13 -15.58
N LYS A 23 16.26 9.71 -15.48
CA LYS A 23 16.95 10.35 -16.61
C LYS A 23 17.62 9.33 -17.53
N GLU A 24 17.87 8.11 -17.04
CA GLU A 24 18.42 7.02 -17.84
C GLU A 24 17.37 6.49 -18.84
N GLU A 25 17.80 6.09 -20.05
CA GLU A 25 16.92 5.58 -21.13
C GLU A 25 16.01 4.44 -20.63
N GLU A 26 16.55 3.54 -19.81
CA GLU A 26 15.82 2.40 -19.25
C GLU A 26 15.19 2.65 -17.87
N GLY A 27 15.33 3.87 -17.32
CA GLY A 27 14.92 4.19 -15.94
C GLY A 27 13.46 3.83 -15.63
N ARG A 28 12.55 4.11 -16.57
CA ARG A 28 11.12 3.79 -16.42
C ARG A 28 10.81 2.29 -16.43
N ALA A 29 11.64 1.50 -17.09
CA ALA A 29 11.52 0.05 -17.11
C ALA A 29 11.85 -0.54 -15.73
N LEU A 30 12.79 0.08 -15.00
CA LEU A 30 13.20 -0.34 -13.65
C LEU A 30 12.03 -0.34 -12.66
N LEU A 31 11.08 0.61 -12.78
CA LEU A 31 9.93 0.72 -11.88
C LEU A 31 9.04 -0.54 -11.83
N GLY A 32 9.03 -1.32 -12.92
CA GLY A 32 8.28 -2.58 -13.00
C GLY A 32 9.01 -3.78 -12.41
N GLN A 33 10.26 -3.62 -11.97
CA GLN A 33 11.03 -4.71 -11.40
C GLN A 33 10.55 -5.04 -9.98
N VAL A 34 10.83 -6.27 -9.58
CA VAL A 34 10.35 -6.83 -8.31
C VAL A 34 11.49 -7.49 -7.54
N THR A 35 11.40 -7.44 -6.21
CA THR A 35 12.38 -8.06 -5.32
C THR A 35 12.41 -9.59 -5.47
N PRO A 36 13.56 -10.23 -5.26
CA PRO A 36 13.60 -11.68 -5.11
C PRO A 36 12.81 -12.08 -3.86
N GLY A 37 12.16 -13.24 -3.90
CA GLY A 37 11.34 -13.72 -2.78
C GLY A 37 9.88 -13.30 -2.89
N LEU A 38 9.52 -12.12 -2.38
CA LEU A 38 8.12 -11.67 -2.26
C LEU A 38 7.55 -11.00 -3.52
N CYS A 39 8.38 -10.71 -4.53
CA CYS A 39 7.97 -9.95 -5.71
C CYS A 39 7.38 -8.56 -5.37
N ASN A 40 7.97 -7.86 -4.40
CA ASN A 40 7.58 -6.50 -4.07
C ASN A 40 8.12 -5.52 -5.14
N THR A 41 7.27 -4.63 -5.63
CA THR A 41 7.71 -3.47 -6.44
C THR A 41 8.28 -2.37 -5.53
N CYS A 42 8.94 -1.37 -6.12
CA CYS A 42 9.37 -0.16 -5.40
C CYS A 42 8.23 0.48 -4.57
N LEU A 43 6.99 0.45 -5.10
CA LEU A 43 5.82 1.02 -4.45
C LEU A 43 5.38 0.22 -3.21
N HIS A 44 5.55 -1.11 -3.21
CA HIS A 44 5.31 -1.93 -2.01
C HIS A 44 6.31 -1.59 -0.90
N ILE A 45 7.59 -1.46 -1.27
CA ILE A 45 8.67 -1.15 -0.33
C ILE A 45 8.43 0.22 0.30
N CYS A 46 8.25 1.27 -0.51
CA CYS A 46 8.06 2.61 0.02
C CYS A 46 6.74 2.75 0.81
N ALA A 47 5.70 1.97 0.48
CA ALA A 47 4.47 1.88 1.25
C ALA A 47 4.68 1.28 2.64
N SER A 48 5.58 0.30 2.78
CA SER A 48 5.96 -0.27 4.07
C SER A 48 6.68 0.75 4.96
N TYR A 49 7.60 1.53 4.39
CA TYR A 49 8.34 2.55 5.14
C TYR A 49 7.58 3.88 5.31
N GLY A 50 6.54 4.13 4.52
CA GLY A 50 5.76 5.38 4.58
C GLY A 50 6.35 6.54 3.80
N HIS A 51 7.18 6.28 2.77
CA HIS A 51 7.80 7.33 1.96
C HIS A 51 6.81 7.93 0.95
N THR A 52 5.94 8.80 1.43
CA THR A 52 4.82 9.36 0.65
C THR A 52 5.28 10.16 -0.58
N HIS A 53 6.33 10.98 -0.46
CA HIS A 53 6.85 11.74 -1.61
C HIS A 53 7.44 10.83 -2.70
N PHE A 54 8.16 9.78 -2.29
CA PHE A 54 8.67 8.78 -3.21
C PHE A 54 7.52 8.04 -3.92
N ALA A 55 6.51 7.61 -3.16
CA ALA A 55 5.33 6.97 -3.71
C ALA A 55 4.60 7.88 -4.71
N ALA A 56 4.51 9.18 -4.44
CA ALA A 56 3.84 10.15 -5.32
C ALA A 56 4.55 10.25 -6.67
N GLU A 57 5.88 10.30 -6.65
CA GLU A 57 6.66 10.38 -7.88
C GLU A 57 6.59 9.07 -8.69
N VAL A 58 6.65 7.91 -8.03
CA VAL A 58 6.46 6.61 -8.69
C VAL A 58 5.07 6.50 -9.31
N LEU A 59 4.02 6.94 -8.60
CA LEU A 59 2.64 6.92 -9.11
C LEU A 59 2.44 7.89 -10.29
N ARG A 60 3.08 9.06 -10.25
CA ARG A 60 3.09 10.02 -11.36
C ARG A 60 3.69 9.42 -12.63
N LEU A 61 4.77 8.65 -12.48
CA LEU A 61 5.48 8.03 -13.59
C LEU A 61 4.81 6.74 -14.08
N ARG A 62 4.25 5.93 -13.18
CA ARG A 62 3.64 4.64 -13.51
C ARG A 62 2.45 4.31 -12.58
N PRO A 63 1.27 4.92 -12.79
CA PRO A 63 0.10 4.75 -11.92
C PRO A 63 -0.36 3.30 -11.76
N LYS A 64 -0.16 2.47 -12.80
CA LYS A 64 -0.53 1.04 -12.80
C LYS A 64 0.16 0.22 -11.69
N LEU A 65 1.25 0.72 -11.09
CA LEU A 65 1.90 0.05 -9.98
C LEU A 65 1.06 0.02 -8.70
N ALA A 66 0.09 0.92 -8.55
CA ALA A 66 -0.77 0.98 -7.36
C ALA A 66 -1.62 -0.28 -7.16
N SER A 67 -1.93 -1.00 -8.25
CA SER A 67 -2.76 -2.22 -8.24
C SER A 67 -1.96 -3.51 -8.38
N VAL A 68 -0.63 -3.43 -8.51
CA VAL A 68 0.21 -4.64 -8.61
C VAL A 68 0.13 -5.41 -7.31
N ARG A 69 0.01 -6.74 -7.42
CA ARG A 69 0.00 -7.64 -6.28
C ARG A 69 1.35 -8.34 -6.15
N ASN A 70 1.88 -8.40 -4.93
CA ASN A 70 3.07 -9.20 -4.60
C ASN A 70 2.72 -10.70 -4.50
N LYS A 71 3.68 -11.57 -4.11
CA LYS A 71 3.42 -13.01 -3.94
C LYS A 71 2.42 -13.35 -2.83
N GLN A 72 2.27 -12.48 -1.84
CA GLN A 72 1.24 -12.59 -0.80
C GLN A 72 -0.09 -11.98 -1.25
N THR A 73 -0.23 -11.64 -2.54
CA THR A 73 -1.41 -11.06 -3.17
C THR A 73 -1.77 -9.66 -2.64
N GLU A 74 -0.83 -9.02 -1.96
CA GLU A 74 -0.99 -7.70 -1.38
C GLU A 74 -0.72 -6.62 -2.41
N THR A 75 -1.51 -5.55 -2.37
CA THR A 75 -1.18 -4.31 -3.07
C THR A 75 -0.39 -3.37 -2.16
N PRO A 76 0.25 -2.31 -2.68
CA PRO A 76 0.89 -1.30 -1.84
C PRO A 76 -0.03 -0.69 -0.78
N LEU A 77 -1.35 -0.61 -1.05
CA LEU A 77 -2.33 -0.12 -0.07
C LEU A 77 -2.49 -1.08 1.12
N HIS A 78 -2.50 -2.40 0.88
CA HIS A 78 -2.54 -3.39 1.97
C HIS A 78 -1.35 -3.22 2.91
N ILE A 79 -0.14 -3.09 2.33
CA ILE A 79 1.09 -2.86 3.09
C ILE A 79 1.01 -1.53 3.85
N ALA A 80 0.64 -0.43 3.20
CA ALA A 80 0.53 0.87 3.88
C ALA A 80 -0.45 0.82 5.07
N CYS A 81 -1.56 0.10 4.92
CA CYS A 81 -2.55 -0.05 5.98
C CYS A 81 -2.10 -0.98 7.10
N ARG A 82 -1.41 -2.09 6.79
CA ARG A 82 -0.81 -2.99 7.78
C ARG A 82 0.31 -2.33 8.57
N GLU A 83 1.09 -1.43 7.95
CA GLU A 83 2.23 -0.76 8.59
C GLU A 83 1.87 0.62 9.19
N GLY A 84 0.59 0.99 9.14
CA GLY A 84 0.08 2.22 9.75
C GLY A 84 0.44 3.52 9.01
N LYS A 85 0.82 3.44 7.73
CA LYS A 85 1.30 4.59 6.94
C LYS A 85 0.14 5.40 6.35
N ALA A 86 -0.58 6.14 7.19
CA ALA A 86 -1.80 6.86 6.83
C ALA A 86 -1.65 7.81 5.62
N GLN A 87 -0.55 8.57 5.55
CA GLN A 87 -0.35 9.50 4.42
C GLN A 87 -0.08 8.79 3.10
N THR A 88 0.68 7.69 3.13
CA THR A 88 0.90 6.88 1.93
C THR A 88 -0.37 6.13 1.53
N ALA A 89 -1.16 5.64 2.49
CA ALA A 89 -2.47 5.02 2.21
C ALA A 89 -3.44 6.02 1.56
N ARG A 90 -3.48 7.27 2.04
CA ARG A 90 -4.26 8.37 1.44
C ARG A 90 -3.87 8.57 -0.02
N LEU A 91 -2.57 8.76 -0.28
CA LEU A 91 -2.05 8.99 -1.61
C LEU A 91 -2.40 7.84 -2.58
N LEU A 92 -2.28 6.58 -2.11
CA LEU A 92 -2.61 5.41 -2.91
C LEU A 92 -4.11 5.37 -3.27
N LEU A 93 -4.99 5.69 -2.32
CA LEU A 93 -6.43 5.78 -2.58
C LEU A 93 -6.80 6.93 -3.51
N GLU A 94 -6.16 8.09 -3.35
CA GLU A 94 -6.34 9.23 -4.25
C GLU A 94 -5.90 8.89 -5.68
N SER A 95 -4.84 8.09 -5.83
CA SER A 95 -4.37 7.63 -7.13
C SER A 95 -5.28 6.58 -7.76
N ASN A 96 -5.89 5.71 -6.95
CA ASN A 96 -6.80 4.67 -7.41
C ASN A 96 -7.78 4.24 -6.30
N PRO A 97 -8.99 4.82 -6.29
CA PRO A 97 -10.03 4.51 -5.31
C PRO A 97 -10.48 3.05 -5.31
N SER A 98 -10.39 2.35 -6.46
CA SER A 98 -10.82 0.95 -6.59
C SER A 98 -10.01 -0.01 -5.69
N LEU A 99 -8.84 0.42 -5.22
CA LEU A 99 -8.00 -0.38 -4.30
C LEU A 99 -8.66 -0.60 -2.95
N ALA A 100 -9.58 0.27 -2.53
CA ALA A 100 -10.30 0.16 -1.26
C ALA A 100 -10.99 -1.21 -1.08
N CYS A 101 -11.61 -1.72 -2.15
CA CYS A 101 -12.37 -2.97 -2.11
C CYS A 101 -11.50 -4.22 -2.35
N SER A 102 -10.21 -4.07 -2.68
CA SER A 102 -9.37 -5.23 -2.99
C SER A 102 -9.20 -6.08 -1.73
N ALA A 103 -9.54 -7.36 -1.84
CA ALA A 103 -9.27 -8.36 -0.80
C ALA A 103 -8.01 -9.15 -1.14
N LEU A 104 -7.29 -9.59 -0.10
CA LEU A 104 -6.19 -10.53 -0.19
C LEU A 104 -6.70 -11.93 -0.59
N VAL A 105 -5.93 -12.61 -1.43
CA VAL A 105 -6.15 -14.02 -1.82
C VAL A 105 -5.13 -14.95 -1.11
N ALA A 106 -4.41 -14.42 -0.13
CA ALA A 106 -3.35 -15.11 0.59
C ALA A 106 -3.82 -16.39 1.29
N ALA A 107 -2.87 -17.32 1.50
CA ALA A 107 -3.06 -18.47 2.39
C ALA A 107 -2.61 -18.07 3.81
N GLY A 108 -3.46 -18.29 4.82
CA GLY A 108 -3.19 -17.95 6.22
C GLY A 108 -4.26 -17.04 6.85
N ASP A 109 -3.92 -16.43 7.98
CA ASP A 109 -4.88 -15.70 8.82
C ASP A 109 -5.43 -14.42 8.17
N GLU A 110 -4.72 -13.87 7.19
CA GLU A 110 -5.09 -12.65 6.46
C GLU A 110 -5.90 -12.92 5.18
N LYS A 111 -6.32 -14.17 4.94
CA LYS A 111 -7.13 -14.51 3.76
C LYS A 111 -8.43 -13.70 3.70
N GLY A 112 -8.71 -13.11 2.55
CA GLY A 112 -9.91 -12.31 2.32
C GLY A 112 -9.92 -10.95 3.04
N ALA A 113 -8.86 -10.60 3.77
CA ALA A 113 -8.76 -9.29 4.40
C ALA A 113 -8.60 -8.21 3.34
N ASN A 114 -9.33 -7.10 3.45
CA ASN A 114 -9.06 -5.89 2.69
C ASN A 114 -8.14 -4.95 3.49
N ALA A 115 -7.70 -3.84 2.87
CA ALA A 115 -6.80 -2.88 3.48
C ALA A 115 -7.32 -2.31 4.82
N MET A 116 -8.63 -2.06 4.94
CA MET A 116 -9.24 -1.61 6.19
C MET A 116 -9.16 -2.68 7.29
N MET A 117 -9.35 -3.95 6.94
CA MET A 117 -9.26 -5.05 7.89
C MET A 117 -7.86 -5.24 8.44
N LEU A 118 -6.84 -5.05 7.61
CA LEU A 118 -5.45 -5.06 8.07
C LEU A 118 -5.20 -3.89 9.04
N ALA A 119 -5.63 -2.67 8.71
CA ALA A 119 -5.47 -1.53 9.60
C ALA A 119 -6.15 -1.75 10.97
N ALA A 120 -7.33 -2.39 11.00
CA ALA A 120 -8.04 -2.70 12.23
C ALA A 120 -7.34 -3.77 13.07
N ARG A 121 -6.91 -4.86 12.46
CA ARG A 121 -6.21 -5.97 13.15
C ARG A 121 -4.90 -5.52 13.77
N HIS A 122 -4.20 -4.60 13.13
CA HIS A 122 -2.93 -4.05 13.59
C HIS A 122 -3.09 -2.77 14.45
N GLY A 123 -4.33 -2.34 14.74
CA GLY A 123 -4.59 -1.21 15.65
C GLY A 123 -4.21 0.16 15.09
N HIS A 124 -4.13 0.32 13.76
CA HIS A 124 -3.74 1.56 13.12
C HIS A 124 -4.89 2.56 13.01
N VAL A 125 -5.23 3.16 14.14
CA VAL A 125 -6.36 4.10 14.30
C VAL A 125 -6.34 5.25 13.30
N GLU A 126 -5.18 5.86 13.02
CA GLU A 126 -5.10 6.97 12.05
C GLU A 126 -5.38 6.54 10.61
N VAL A 127 -4.98 5.31 10.24
CA VAL A 127 -5.38 4.72 8.96
C VAL A 127 -6.88 4.45 8.97
N LEU A 128 -7.44 3.91 10.04
CA LEU A 128 -8.88 3.67 10.13
C LEU A 128 -9.70 4.96 10.00
N LYS A 129 -9.31 6.04 10.70
CA LYS A 129 -9.94 7.36 10.57
C LYS A 129 -9.92 7.86 9.12
N LEU A 130 -8.81 7.66 8.42
CA LEU A 130 -8.70 7.97 6.99
C LEU A 130 -9.73 7.14 6.19
N LEU A 131 -9.71 5.81 6.33
CA LEU A 131 -10.53 4.89 5.54
C LEU A 131 -12.03 5.01 5.85
N LEU A 132 -12.39 5.40 7.08
CA LEU A 132 -13.76 5.62 7.55
C LEU A 132 -14.29 7.03 7.28
N SER A 133 -13.47 7.93 6.72
CA SER A 133 -13.96 9.25 6.32
C SER A 133 -15.06 9.15 5.27
N ASP A 134 -15.99 10.10 5.25
CA ASP A 134 -17.15 10.13 4.34
C ASP A 134 -16.78 9.94 2.87
N ARG A 135 -15.56 10.31 2.50
CA ARG A 135 -15.00 10.15 1.16
C ARG A 135 -14.82 8.68 0.76
N TRP A 136 -14.28 7.86 1.66
CA TRP A 136 -13.83 6.50 1.34
C TRP A 136 -14.76 5.43 1.88
N LEU A 137 -15.49 5.72 2.96
CA LEU A 137 -16.44 4.81 3.60
C LEU A 137 -17.42 4.12 2.63
N PRO A 138 -17.99 4.79 1.61
CA PRO A 138 -18.89 4.13 0.66
C PRO A 138 -18.21 3.00 -0.14
N LEU A 139 -16.89 3.07 -0.35
CA LEU A 139 -16.13 2.07 -1.09
C LEU A 139 -15.83 0.82 -0.25
N PHE A 140 -15.81 0.94 1.08
CA PHE A 140 -15.56 -0.21 1.96
C PHE A 140 -16.84 -0.99 2.32
N ARG A 141 -18.02 -0.49 1.93
CA ARG A 141 -19.29 -1.23 2.07
C ARG A 141 -19.37 -2.32 1.00
N VAL A 142 -18.91 -3.51 1.36
CA VAL A 142 -19.38 -4.75 0.75
C VAL A 142 -20.71 -5.10 1.43
N GLU A 143 -21.76 -5.43 0.68
CA GLU A 143 -23.03 -5.88 1.29
C GLU A 143 -22.75 -7.03 2.27
N GLY A 144 -23.12 -6.85 3.55
CA GLY A 144 -22.85 -7.79 4.64
C GLY A 144 -21.56 -7.56 5.46
N SER A 145 -20.78 -6.51 5.17
CA SER A 145 -19.48 -6.25 5.82
C SER A 145 -19.60 -5.61 7.22
N LEU A 146 -19.02 -6.33 8.18
CA LEU A 146 -18.75 -6.12 9.61
C LEU A 146 -18.01 -4.82 10.01
N VAL A 147 -18.19 -3.70 9.31
CA VAL A 147 -17.51 -2.41 9.60
C VAL A 147 -17.61 -2.01 11.09
N PRO A 148 -18.79 -2.13 11.76
CA PRO A 148 -18.89 -1.79 13.18
C PRO A 148 -18.10 -2.72 14.11
N SER A 149 -18.10 -4.04 13.88
CA SER A 149 -17.40 -4.99 14.74
C SER A 149 -15.88 -4.97 14.56
N LEU A 150 -15.40 -4.48 13.42
CA LEU A 150 -13.97 -4.33 13.17
C LEU A 150 -13.36 -3.17 13.97
N LEU A 151 -14.10 -2.08 14.12
CA LEU A 151 -13.69 -0.95 14.95
C LEU A 151 -13.68 -1.33 16.44
N GLU A 152 -14.65 -2.15 16.86
CA GLU A 152 -14.72 -2.75 18.20
C GLU A 152 -13.56 -3.74 18.46
N ALA A 153 -13.10 -4.47 17.45
CA ALA A 153 -11.92 -5.34 17.57
C ALA A 153 -10.61 -4.52 17.67
N ALA A 154 -10.50 -3.44 16.89
CA ALA A 154 -9.35 -2.54 16.93
C ALA A 154 -9.23 -1.80 18.27
N SER A 155 -10.36 -1.45 18.91
CA SER A 155 -10.37 -0.81 20.23
C SER A 155 -10.04 -1.76 21.38
N ARG A 156 -10.23 -3.08 21.21
CA ARG A 156 -9.95 -4.12 22.22
C ARG A 156 -8.53 -4.69 22.18
N GLY A 157 -7.75 -4.43 21.12
CA GLY A 157 -6.40 -4.97 20.91
C GLY A 157 -5.25 -4.15 21.51
N HIS A 158 -5.53 -3.06 22.22
CA HIS A 158 -4.53 -2.24 22.90
C HIS A 158 -4.74 -2.28 24.42
N SER A 159 -4.13 -3.28 25.06
CA SER A 159 -3.87 -3.33 26.50
C SER A 159 -2.46 -3.86 26.74
#